data_AF-I4D2V8-F1
#
_entry.id   AF-I4D2V8-F1
#
_cell.length_a   1.000
_cell.length_b   1.000
_cell.length_c   1.000
_cell.angle_alpha   90.00
_cell.angle_beta   90.00
_cell.angle_gamma   90.00
#
_symmetry.space_group_name_H-M   'P 1'
#
loop_
_entity.id
_entity.type
_entity.pdbx_description
1 polymer ?
#
loop_
_entity_poly.entity_id
_entity_poly.type
_entity_poly.pdbx_seq_one_letter_code
_entity_poly.pdbx_strand_id
1 'polypeptide(L)'
;MAPNEGQPAKASKTQKTVLIGLIVLVVLLVGAYAGMHYTSRPQFCTSCHEIAPQVASWEKGPHKTVECLNCHAAPGNIGYIVRKVSSYKELYLHFTHQVPAQIAWTPHIDACLYCHSGKDSAYPNAKNITLAPGSAPNAPPISHQPMISGNVNCISCHGNVGHASTSTTTQ
;
A
#
# COMPACT_ATOMS: atom_id res chain seq x y z
N MET A 1 23.78 -44.31 -42.24
CA MET A 1 24.31 -43.10 -41.58
C MET A 1 23.31 -42.64 -40.54
N ALA A 2 23.65 -42.68 -39.25
CA ALA A 2 22.86 -42.05 -38.19
C ALA A 2 23.56 -40.74 -37.79
N PRO A 3 22.85 -39.61 -37.63
CA PRO A 3 23.46 -38.36 -37.18
C PRO A 3 23.82 -38.47 -35.70
N ASN A 4 25.03 -38.03 -35.39
CA ASN A 4 25.61 -38.01 -34.06
C ASN A 4 24.84 -36.96 -33.22
N GLU A 5 24.05 -37.41 -32.25
CA GLU A 5 23.33 -36.54 -31.32
C GLU A 5 24.34 -35.85 -30.41
N GLY A 6 24.56 -34.55 -30.63
CA GLY A 6 25.50 -33.74 -29.86
C GLY A 6 25.12 -33.70 -28.38
N GLN A 7 25.95 -34.30 -27.54
CA GLN A 7 25.80 -34.22 -26.08
C GLN A 7 25.82 -32.76 -25.60
N PRO A 8 24.92 -32.36 -24.69
CA PRO A 8 24.87 -30.99 -24.19
C PRO A 8 26.18 -30.62 -23.49
N ALA A 9 26.77 -29.49 -23.88
CA ALA A 9 28.01 -28.99 -23.31
C ALA A 9 27.90 -28.83 -21.78
N LYS A 10 28.84 -29.42 -21.02
CA LYS A 10 28.87 -29.32 -19.56
C LYS A 10 29.19 -27.89 -19.14
N ALA A 11 28.28 -27.27 -18.38
CA ALA A 11 28.46 -25.94 -17.82
C ALA A 11 29.76 -25.83 -16.98
N SER A 12 30.56 -24.80 -17.25
CA SER A 12 31.83 -24.55 -16.56
C SER A 12 31.63 -24.21 -15.08
N LYS A 13 32.69 -24.35 -14.25
CA LYS A 13 32.64 -24.02 -12.81
C LYS A 13 32.15 -22.59 -12.57
N THR A 14 32.60 -21.63 -13.40
CA THR A 14 32.16 -20.23 -13.38
C THR A 14 30.67 -20.10 -13.71
N GLN A 15 30.18 -20.82 -14.72
CA GLN A 15 28.77 -20.82 -15.11
C GLN A 15 27.88 -21.36 -13.98
N LYS A 16 28.34 -22.39 -13.25
CA LYS A 16 27.64 -22.92 -12.08
C LYS A 16 27.60 -21.92 -10.93
N THR A 17 28.71 -21.24 -10.63
CA THR A 17 28.77 -20.22 -9.56
C THR A 17 27.87 -19.02 -9.88
N VAL A 18 27.88 -18.53 -11.12
CA VAL A 18 26.98 -17.45 -11.56
C VAL A 18 25.52 -17.87 -11.45
N LEU A 19 25.19 -19.09 -11.88
CA LEU A 19 23.82 -19.62 -11.78
C LEU A 19 23.34 -19.71 -10.32
N ILE A 20 24.19 -20.22 -9.41
CA ILE A 20 23.88 -20.26 -7.97
C ILE A 20 23.67 -18.84 -7.43
N GLY A 21 24.55 -17.90 -7.78
CA GLY A 21 24.41 -16.49 -7.36
C GLY A 21 23.11 -15.86 -7.84
N LEU A 22 22.70 -16.11 -9.08
CA LEU A 22 21.43 -15.63 -9.63
C LEU A 22 20.23 -16.26 -8.91
N ILE A 23 20.26 -17.56 -8.63
CA ILE A 23 19.19 -18.22 -7.88
C ILE A 23 19.05 -17.61 -6.49
N VAL A 24 20.18 -17.42 -5.78
CA VAL A 24 20.18 -16.77 -4.45
C VAL A 24 19.61 -15.36 -4.53
N LEU A 25 20.02 -14.56 -5.52
CA LEU A 25 19.49 -13.21 -5.71
C LEU A 25 17.98 -13.23 -5.93
N VAL A 26 17.48 -14.10 -6.81
CA VAL A 26 16.04 -14.22 -7.09
C VAL A 26 15.28 -14.63 -5.82
N VAL A 27 15.79 -15.59 -5.06
CA VAL A 27 15.17 -16.02 -3.80
C VAL A 27 15.10 -14.87 -2.79
N LEU A 28 16.17 -14.08 -2.67
CA LEU A 28 16.19 -12.91 -1.77
C LEU A 28 15.19 -11.83 -2.21
N LEU A 29 15.11 -11.54 -3.51
CA LEU A 29 14.17 -10.54 -4.03
C LEU A 29 12.72 -10.97 -3.83
N VAL A 30 12.40 -12.24 -4.12
CA VAL A 30 11.05 -12.79 -3.90
C VAL A 30 10.71 -12.80 -2.41
N GLY A 31 11.65 -13.22 -1.56
CA GLY A 31 11.48 -13.21 -0.11
C GLY A 31 11.25 -11.80 0.45
N ALA A 32 12.03 -10.82 -0.01
CA ALA A 32 11.87 -9.42 0.37
C ALA A 32 10.50 -8.87 -0.07
N TYR A 33 10.10 -9.14 -1.32
CA TYR A 33 8.79 -8.76 -1.82
C TYR A 33 7.65 -9.36 -0.99
N ALA A 34 7.68 -10.67 -0.75
CA ALA A 34 6.68 -11.35 0.06
C ALA A 34 6.63 -10.81 1.50
N GLY A 35 7.79 -10.57 2.11
CA GLY A 35 7.90 -9.98 3.45
C GLY A 35 7.35 -8.56 3.52
N MET A 36 7.61 -7.73 2.51
CA MET A 36 7.05 -6.38 2.43
C MET A 36 5.52 -6.40 2.40
N HIS A 37 4.91 -7.28 1.59
CA HIS A 37 3.45 -7.41 1.53
C HIS A 37 2.87 -8.01 2.82
N TYR A 38 3.50 -9.05 3.37
CA TYR A 38 3.05 -9.66 4.62
C TYR A 38 3.00 -8.65 5.78
N THR A 39 4.04 -7.83 5.91
CA THR A 39 4.15 -6.80 6.97
C THR A 39 3.29 -5.56 6.72
N SER A 40 2.43 -5.56 5.70
CA SER A 40 1.47 -4.49 5.43
C SER A 40 0.03 -4.93 5.63
N ARG A 41 -0.17 -6.20 6.00
CA ARG A 41 -1.47 -6.74 6.31
C ARG A 41 -1.97 -6.19 7.65
N PRO A 42 -3.29 -5.99 7.81
CA PRO A 42 -3.87 -5.54 9.07
C PRO A 42 -3.45 -6.38 10.29
N GLN A 43 -3.34 -7.71 10.12
CA GLN A 43 -2.94 -8.63 11.18
C GLN A 43 -1.50 -8.42 11.66
N PHE A 44 -0.61 -7.95 10.78
CA PHE A 44 0.73 -7.55 11.19
C PHE A 44 0.66 -6.24 11.97
N CYS A 45 -0.12 -5.26 11.51
CA CYS A 45 -0.27 -3.98 12.19
C CYS A 45 -0.84 -4.11 13.60
N THR A 46 -1.72 -5.08 13.85
CA THR A 46 -2.23 -5.38 15.21
C THR A 46 -1.20 -5.96 16.16
N SER A 47 0.01 -6.31 15.70
CA SER A 47 1.10 -6.74 16.58
C SER A 47 1.66 -5.58 17.43
N CYS A 48 1.41 -4.33 17.02
CA CYS A 48 1.72 -3.13 17.78
C CYS A 48 0.45 -2.62 18.47
N HIS A 49 0.48 -2.46 19.80
CA HIS A 49 -0.68 -2.02 20.56
C HIS A 49 -1.08 -0.57 20.23
N GLU A 50 -0.12 0.24 19.77
CA GLU A 50 -0.31 1.64 19.39
C GLU A 50 -1.19 1.81 18.15
N ILE A 51 -1.23 0.78 17.29
CA ILE A 51 -1.97 0.78 16.03
C ILE A 51 -3.25 -0.06 16.13
N ALA A 52 -3.36 -0.96 17.11
CA ALA A 52 -4.51 -1.85 17.28
C ALA A 52 -5.88 -1.13 17.27
N PRO A 53 -6.09 0.04 17.92
CA PRO A 53 -7.38 0.73 17.87
C PRO A 53 -7.75 1.21 16.45
N GLN A 54 -6.74 1.63 15.68
CA GLN A 54 -6.89 2.10 14.30
C GLN A 54 -7.24 0.94 13.37
N VAL A 55 -6.69 -0.25 13.59
CA VAL A 55 -7.10 -1.47 12.86
C VAL A 55 -8.55 -1.82 13.19
N ALA A 56 -8.92 -1.85 14.47
CA ALA A 56 -10.31 -2.14 14.88
C ALA A 56 -11.31 -1.12 14.30
N SER A 57 -10.88 0.13 14.10
CA SER A 57 -11.69 1.13 13.41
C SER A 57 -11.76 0.89 11.91
N TRP A 58 -10.65 0.53 11.27
CA TRP A 58 -10.58 0.23 9.84
C TRP A 58 -11.48 -0.96 9.47
N GLU A 59 -11.55 -1.99 10.33
CA GLU A 59 -12.41 -3.16 10.15
C GLU A 59 -13.91 -2.82 10.05
N LYS A 60 -14.32 -1.68 10.63
CA LYS A 60 -15.70 -1.18 10.59
C LYS A 60 -15.96 -0.23 9.43
N GLY A 61 -14.90 0.24 8.77
CA GLY A 61 -14.96 1.24 7.70
C GLY A 61 -15.28 0.67 6.33
N PRO A 62 -15.54 1.55 5.34
CA PRO A 62 -15.84 1.15 3.96
C PRO A 62 -14.64 0.51 3.25
N HIS A 63 -13.41 0.74 3.72
CA HIS A 63 -12.17 0.24 3.13
C HIS A 63 -11.58 -0.99 3.85
N LYS A 64 -12.36 -1.71 4.65
CA LYS A 64 -11.91 -2.90 5.41
C LYS A 64 -11.37 -4.08 4.58
N THR A 65 -11.39 -3.97 3.25
CA THR A 65 -10.81 -4.96 2.33
C THR A 65 -9.59 -4.42 1.60
N VAL A 66 -9.13 -3.22 1.94
CA VAL A 66 -7.98 -2.54 1.34
C VAL A 66 -6.81 -2.56 2.34
N GLU A 67 -5.64 -3.01 1.90
CA GLU A 67 -4.44 -3.07 2.75
C GLU A 67 -4.02 -1.68 3.24
N CYS A 68 -3.43 -1.61 4.43
CA CYS A 68 -3.10 -0.35 5.11
C CYS A 68 -2.20 0.56 4.24
N LEU A 69 -1.18 -0.03 3.60
CA LEU A 69 -0.24 0.73 2.78
C LEU A 69 -0.81 1.20 1.44
N ASN A 70 -1.96 0.69 0.98
CA ASN A 70 -2.62 1.24 -0.20
C ASN A 70 -3.15 2.66 0.05
N CYS A 71 -3.34 3.04 1.31
CA CYS A 71 -3.66 4.40 1.72
C CYS A 71 -2.45 5.12 2.33
N HIS A 72 -1.68 4.44 3.20
CA HIS A 72 -0.60 5.04 3.99
C HIS A 72 0.75 5.17 3.27
N ALA A 73 0.87 4.70 2.04
CA ALA A 73 2.03 4.91 1.18
C ALA A 73 1.61 5.61 -0.12
N ALA A 74 2.55 6.29 -0.77
CA ALA A 74 2.36 6.69 -2.16
C ALA A 74 2.17 5.42 -3.04
N PRO A 75 1.33 5.46 -4.09
CA PRO A 75 1.11 4.33 -4.98
C PRO A 75 2.39 3.81 -5.64
N GLY A 76 2.37 2.51 -5.96
CA GLY A 76 3.45 1.81 -6.65
C GLY A 76 4.58 1.35 -5.74
N ASN A 77 5.48 0.54 -6.32
CA ASN A 77 6.51 -0.17 -5.57
C ASN A 77 7.48 0.77 -4.84
N ILE A 78 7.83 1.90 -5.46
CA ILE A 78 8.76 2.87 -4.88
C ILE A 78 8.14 3.53 -3.63
N GLY A 79 6.88 3.96 -3.71
CA GLY A 79 6.19 4.55 -2.56
C GLY A 79 6.07 3.56 -1.41
N TYR A 80 5.82 2.29 -1.71
CA TYR A 80 5.81 1.21 -0.73
C TYR A 80 7.15 1.04 -0.02
N ILE A 81 8.26 1.00 -0.79
CA ILE A 81 9.62 0.88 -0.24
C ILE A 81 9.95 2.09 0.62
N VAL A 82 9.70 3.31 0.12
CA VAL A 82 9.94 4.55 0.86
C VAL A 82 9.18 4.56 2.18
N ARG A 83 7.90 4.14 2.17
CA ARG A 83 7.09 4.06 3.40
C ARG A 83 7.66 3.05 4.39
N LYS A 84 8.08 1.87 3.92
CA LYS A 84 8.70 0.81 4.74
C LYS A 84 10.03 1.27 5.37
N VAL A 85 10.89 1.91 4.59
CA VAL A 85 12.15 2.47 5.12
C VAL A 85 11.86 3.59 6.11
N SER A 86 10.86 4.44 5.83
CA SER A 86 10.47 5.49 6.77
C SER A 86 9.90 4.91 8.08
N SER A 87 9.34 3.68 8.05
CA SER A 87 8.78 2.99 9.22
C SER A 87 9.80 2.73 10.34
N TYR A 88 11.11 2.77 10.07
CA TYR A 88 12.13 2.57 11.10
C TYR A 88 12.04 3.61 12.23
N LYS A 89 11.52 4.82 11.94
CA LYS A 89 11.26 5.83 12.96
C LYS A 89 10.21 5.33 13.96
N GLU A 90 9.15 4.69 13.51
CA GLU A 90 8.09 4.15 14.35
C GLU A 90 8.60 3.00 15.22
N LEU A 91 9.44 2.11 14.68
CA LEU A 91 10.12 1.09 15.49
C LEU A 91 10.99 1.71 16.58
N TYR A 92 11.78 2.74 16.22
CA TYR A 92 12.59 3.46 17.21
C TYR A 92 11.72 4.03 18.33
N LEU A 93 10.66 4.78 17.98
CA LEU A 93 9.74 5.38 18.96
C LEU A 93 9.07 4.33 19.87
N HIS A 94 8.70 3.17 19.32
CA HIS A 94 8.15 2.06 20.09
C HIS A 94 9.15 1.56 21.14
N PHE A 95 10.37 1.20 20.71
CA PHE A 95 11.37 0.61 21.61
C PHE A 95 11.97 1.61 22.60
N THR A 96 11.97 2.92 22.29
CA THR A 96 12.39 3.96 23.23
C THR A 96 11.25 4.50 24.09
N HIS A 97 10.03 3.97 23.95
CA HIS A 97 8.83 4.46 24.64
C HIS A 97 8.55 5.95 24.41
N GLN A 98 8.82 6.44 23.20
CA GLN A 98 8.65 7.84 22.80
C GLN A 98 7.51 8.04 21.80
N VAL A 99 6.58 7.09 21.70
CA VAL A 99 5.40 7.22 20.85
C VAL A 99 4.55 8.42 21.33
N PRO A 100 4.25 9.39 20.46
CA PRO A 100 3.46 10.56 20.86
C PRO A 100 2.01 10.16 21.18
N ALA A 101 1.37 10.93 22.06
CA ALA A 101 -0.04 10.72 22.42
C ALA A 101 -1.01 10.84 21.23
N GLN A 102 -0.62 11.58 20.19
CA GLN A 102 -1.35 11.69 18.93
C GLN A 102 -0.42 11.33 17.78
N ILE A 103 -0.80 10.31 17.01
CA ILE A 103 -0.05 9.88 15.82
C ILE A 103 -0.62 10.64 14.63
N ALA A 104 0.12 11.64 14.16
CA ALA A 104 -0.25 12.39 12.96
C ALA A 104 0.18 11.64 11.69
N TRP A 105 -0.71 11.63 10.69
CA TRP A 105 -0.42 11.11 9.35
C TRP A 105 -0.92 12.10 8.30
N THR A 106 -0.12 12.33 7.27
CA THR A 106 -0.49 13.17 6.13
C THR A 106 -0.92 12.28 4.96
N PRO A 107 -2.12 12.48 4.40
CA PRO A 107 -2.63 11.63 3.33
C PRO A 107 -1.96 11.89 1.99
N HIS A 108 -1.83 10.81 1.23
CA HIS A 108 -1.43 10.80 -0.17
C HIS A 108 -2.69 10.94 -1.04
N ILE A 109 -2.91 12.10 -1.68
CA ILE A 109 -4.08 12.31 -2.56
C ILE A 109 -4.06 11.32 -3.73
N ASP A 110 -2.87 11.05 -4.25
CA ASP A 110 -2.62 10.05 -5.29
C ASP A 110 -2.98 8.62 -4.83
N ALA A 111 -2.87 8.28 -3.55
CA ALA A 111 -3.35 7.01 -3.01
C ALA A 111 -4.87 6.86 -3.12
N CYS A 112 -5.63 7.93 -2.88
CA CYS A 112 -7.07 7.93 -3.11
C CYS A 112 -7.38 7.81 -4.61
N LEU A 113 -6.71 8.61 -5.45
CA LEU A 113 -6.94 8.65 -6.89
C LEU A 113 -6.53 7.36 -7.62
N TYR A 114 -5.62 6.58 -7.04
CA TYR A 114 -5.21 5.29 -7.58
C TYR A 114 -6.43 4.38 -7.83
N CYS A 115 -7.33 4.29 -6.85
CA CYS A 115 -8.57 3.51 -6.97
C CYS A 115 -9.74 4.35 -7.50
N HIS A 116 -9.84 5.62 -7.08
CA HIS A 116 -11.02 6.45 -7.36
C HIS A 116 -11.00 7.19 -8.70
N SER A 117 -9.94 7.07 -9.51
CA SER A 117 -9.90 7.64 -10.86
C SER A 117 -10.54 6.77 -11.94
N GLY A 118 -10.89 5.52 -11.61
CA GLY A 118 -11.39 4.53 -12.56
C GLY A 118 -10.37 4.07 -13.60
N LYS A 119 -9.08 4.40 -13.43
CA LYS A 119 -8.00 3.99 -14.32
C LYS A 119 -7.49 2.58 -14.04
N ASP A 120 -7.58 2.12 -12.79
CA ASP A 120 -7.11 0.80 -12.39
C ASP A 120 -8.27 -0.22 -12.35
N SER A 121 -8.18 -1.23 -13.22
CA SER A 121 -9.15 -2.33 -13.30
C SER A 121 -9.14 -3.25 -12.09
N ALA A 122 -8.13 -3.17 -11.20
CA ALA A 122 -8.09 -3.91 -9.95
C ALA A 122 -9.17 -3.46 -8.95
N TYR A 123 -9.77 -2.28 -9.14
CA TYR A 123 -10.79 -1.71 -8.25
C TYR A 123 -12.10 -1.37 -8.99
N PRO A 124 -12.76 -2.35 -9.62
CA PRO A 124 -13.94 -2.09 -10.46
C PRO A 124 -15.15 -1.55 -9.67
N ASN A 125 -15.19 -1.82 -8.36
CA ASN A 125 -16.26 -1.40 -7.47
C ASN A 125 -15.97 -0.06 -6.77
N ALA A 126 -14.80 0.55 -7.00
CA ALA A 126 -14.49 1.86 -6.44
C ALA A 126 -15.38 2.93 -7.07
N LYS A 127 -15.76 3.93 -6.26
CA LYS A 127 -16.43 5.13 -6.77
C LYS A 127 -15.48 5.87 -7.71
N ASN A 128 -15.92 6.16 -8.94
CA ASN A 128 -15.10 6.91 -9.88
C ASN A 128 -15.42 8.40 -9.79
N ILE A 129 -14.56 9.15 -9.12
CA ILE A 129 -14.76 10.58 -8.84
C ILE A 129 -14.47 11.48 -10.04
N THR A 130 -13.93 10.93 -11.14
CA THR A 130 -13.74 11.70 -12.37
C THR A 130 -15.01 11.77 -13.22
N LEU A 131 -16.00 10.94 -12.93
CA LEU A 131 -17.28 10.91 -13.65
C LEU A 131 -18.16 12.11 -13.32
N ALA A 132 -19.03 12.45 -14.28
CA ALA A 132 -20.09 13.43 -14.04
C ALA A 132 -21.10 12.87 -13.02
N PRO A 133 -21.73 13.73 -12.20
CA PRO A 133 -22.67 13.27 -11.19
C PRO A 133 -23.80 12.42 -11.77
N GLY A 134 -24.02 11.24 -11.19
CA GLY A 134 -25.08 10.32 -11.61
C GLY A 134 -24.89 9.66 -12.99
N SER A 135 -23.75 9.85 -13.67
CA SER A 135 -23.54 9.29 -15.01
C SER A 135 -23.34 7.76 -15.03
N ALA A 136 -23.08 7.15 -13.88
CA ALA A 136 -22.89 5.70 -13.73
C ALA A 136 -23.19 5.26 -12.28
N PRO A 137 -23.41 3.95 -12.00
CA PRO A 137 -23.66 3.46 -10.64
C PRO A 137 -22.54 3.77 -9.63
N ASN A 138 -21.30 3.89 -10.10
CA ASN A 138 -20.14 4.27 -9.28
C ASN A 138 -19.79 5.75 -9.36
N ALA A 139 -20.59 6.59 -10.03
CA ALA A 139 -20.40 8.03 -10.05
C ALA A 139 -20.77 8.67 -8.69
N PRO A 140 -20.11 9.76 -8.30
CA PRO A 140 -20.45 10.51 -7.09
C PRO A 140 -21.75 11.33 -7.28
N PRO A 141 -22.40 11.77 -6.19
CA PRO A 141 -23.56 12.65 -6.25
C PRO A 141 -23.21 14.11 -6.58
N ILE A 142 -21.95 14.49 -6.44
CA ILE A 142 -21.42 15.84 -6.73
C ILE A 142 -20.15 15.74 -7.56
N SER A 143 -19.85 16.79 -8.34
CA SER A 143 -18.62 16.85 -9.13
C SER A 143 -17.43 17.02 -8.20
N HIS A 144 -16.38 16.22 -8.43
CA HIS A 144 -15.11 16.34 -7.71
C HIS A 144 -14.03 17.05 -8.54
N GLN A 145 -14.31 17.41 -9.80
CA GLN A 145 -13.31 18.00 -10.71
C GLN A 145 -12.64 19.28 -10.16
N PRO A 146 -13.38 20.23 -9.54
CA PRO A 146 -12.74 21.40 -8.93
C PRO A 146 -11.82 21.01 -7.76
N MET A 147 -12.21 20.02 -6.96
CA MET A 147 -11.48 19.55 -5.78
C MET A 147 -10.20 18.82 -6.18
N ILE A 148 -10.29 17.98 -7.22
CA ILE A 148 -9.13 17.28 -7.81
C ILE A 148 -8.16 18.31 -8.41
N SER A 149 -8.66 19.25 -9.20
CA SER A 149 -7.83 20.30 -9.85
C SER A 149 -7.18 21.24 -8.83
N GLY A 150 -7.88 21.51 -7.72
CA GLY A 150 -7.39 22.32 -6.61
C GLY A 150 -6.52 21.54 -5.60
N ASN A 151 -6.25 20.26 -5.83
CA ASN A 151 -5.48 19.38 -4.94
C ASN A 151 -6.01 19.39 -3.49
N VAL A 152 -7.33 19.41 -3.34
CA VAL A 152 -8.00 19.44 -2.04
C VAL A 152 -7.80 18.10 -1.34
N ASN A 153 -7.44 18.14 -0.06
CA ASN A 153 -7.30 16.95 0.75
C ASN A 153 -8.64 16.22 0.89
N CYS A 154 -8.69 14.98 0.41
CA CYS A 154 -9.90 14.17 0.37
C CYS A 154 -10.51 13.94 1.76
N ILE A 155 -9.67 13.74 2.78
CA ILE A 155 -10.13 13.45 4.16
C ILE A 155 -10.62 14.69 4.91
N SER A 156 -10.47 15.90 4.34
CA SER A 156 -11.09 17.11 4.91
C SER A 156 -12.62 17.04 4.86
N CYS A 157 -13.18 16.29 3.90
CA CYS A 157 -14.62 15.98 3.85
C CYS A 157 -14.88 14.48 4.10
N HIS A 158 -14.00 13.60 3.64
CA HIS A 158 -14.11 12.15 3.79
C HIS A 158 -13.26 11.62 4.96
N GLY A 159 -13.40 12.21 6.15
CA GLY A 159 -12.52 11.92 7.30
C GLY A 159 -12.59 10.49 7.83
N ASN A 160 -13.75 9.83 7.70
CA ASN A 160 -14.01 8.51 8.27
C ASN A 160 -13.77 7.34 7.30
N VAL A 161 -12.92 7.53 6.27
CA VAL A 161 -12.71 6.50 5.24
C VAL A 161 -11.82 5.34 5.71
N GLY A 162 -10.83 5.63 6.54
CA GLY A 162 -9.82 4.67 7.00
C GLY A 162 -9.93 4.36 8.50
N HIS A 163 -10.10 5.39 9.31
CA HIS A 163 -10.30 5.28 10.75
C HIS A 163 -11.43 6.23 11.16
N ALA A 164 -12.07 5.97 12.30
CA ALA A 164 -13.01 6.88 12.90
C ALA A 164 -12.24 8.14 13.31
N SER A 165 -12.77 9.31 12.97
CA SER A 165 -12.28 10.58 13.46
C SER A 165 -12.28 10.53 14.99
N THR A 166 -11.11 10.69 15.60
CA THR A 166 -11.06 11.18 16.97
C THR A 166 -11.68 12.56 16.92
N SER A 167 -12.89 12.70 17.47
CA SER A 167 -13.46 14.02 17.71
C SER A 167 -12.43 14.79 18.52
N THR A 168 -11.74 15.74 17.90
CA THR A 168 -11.06 16.79 18.64
C THR A 168 -12.19 17.59 19.26
N THR A 169 -12.59 17.20 20.47
CA THR A 169 -13.35 18.07 21.36
C THR A 169 -12.41 19.23 21.65
N THR A 170 -12.47 20.24 20.79
CA THR A 170 -11.99 21.57 21.13
C THR A 170 -13.01 22.07 22.14
N GLN A 171 -12.60 22.11 23.41
CA GLN A 171 -13.18 23.06 24.36
C GLN A 171 -12.72 24.46 23.96
#